data_AF-A0A0A7KK28-F1
#
_entry.id   AF-A0A0A7KK28-F1
#
_cell.length_a   1.000
_cell.length_b   1.000
_cell.length_c   1.000
_cell.angle_alpha   90.00
_cell.angle_beta   90.00
_cell.angle_gamma   90.00
#
_symmetry.space_group_name_H-M   'P 1'
#
loop_
_entity.id
_entity.type
_entity.pdbx_description
1 polymer ?
#
loop_
_entity_poly.entity_id
_entity_poly.type
_entity_poly.pdbx_seq_one_letter_code
_entity_poly.pdbx_strand_id
1 'polypeptide(L)'
;MELGSLGGGQYRALASRNTVRIERDAVTTFRVAHEVTHVWQKRHYLMPAAFLGAPCLRQPDWNCTPTEAHADAVGEAAVLAGCGPGDFGWPNAEVTGCALPNPLEVHP
;
A
#
# COMPACT_ATOMS: atom_id res chain seq x y z
N MET A 1 6.45 23.11 -32.86
CA MET A 1 6.63 23.27 -31.40
C MET A 1 5.42 22.60 -30.77
N GLU A 2 5.47 21.27 -30.67
CA GLU A 2 4.40 20.49 -30.05
C GLU A 2 4.51 20.62 -28.54
N LEU A 3 3.41 21.02 -27.91
CA LEU A 3 3.25 21.04 -26.47
C LEU A 3 3.32 19.60 -25.97
N GLY A 4 4.41 19.28 -25.27
CA GLY A 4 4.62 17.99 -24.65
C GLY A 4 3.45 17.64 -23.73
N SER A 5 2.93 16.43 -23.93
CA SER A 5 1.94 15.76 -23.11
C SER A 5 2.05 16.09 -21.62
N LEU A 6 1.06 16.80 -21.07
CA LEU A 6 0.79 16.91 -19.64
C LEU A 6 0.09 15.65 -19.10
N GLY A 7 0.51 14.47 -19.54
CA GLY A 7 -0.11 13.20 -19.19
C GLY A 7 0.95 12.13 -18.97
N GLY A 8 1.19 11.78 -17.71
CA GLY A 8 1.96 10.57 -17.38
C GLY A 8 2.98 10.77 -16.27
N GLY A 9 2.55 10.51 -15.03
CA GLY A 9 3.48 10.29 -13.93
C GLY A 9 2.82 10.63 -12.61
N GLN A 10 2.37 9.60 -11.85
CA GLN A 10 2.54 9.56 -10.39
C GLN A 10 1.87 8.38 -9.67
N TYR A 11 1.12 7.48 -10.32
CA TYR A 11 0.52 6.37 -9.58
C TYR A 11 0.79 5.02 -10.24
N ARG A 12 1.92 4.40 -9.88
CA ARG A 12 2.24 3.00 -10.24
C ARG A 12 1.38 1.98 -9.48
N ALA A 13 0.59 2.46 -8.52
CA ALA A 13 -0.33 1.69 -7.69
C ALA A 13 -1.49 2.58 -7.22
N LEU A 14 -2.71 2.04 -7.16
CA LEU A 14 -3.94 2.72 -6.75
C LEU A 14 -4.94 1.72 -6.13
N ALA A 15 -5.47 2.05 -4.96
CA ALA A 15 -6.61 1.35 -4.36
C ALA A 15 -7.93 2.13 -4.50
N SER A 16 -8.98 1.46 -4.95
CA SER A 16 -10.38 1.87 -4.83
C SER A 16 -11.07 1.03 -3.74
N ARG A 17 -12.35 1.27 -3.46
CA ARG A 17 -13.08 0.59 -2.37
C ARG A 17 -13.03 -0.95 -2.42
N ASN A 18 -12.85 -1.53 -3.61
CA ASN A 18 -12.85 -2.99 -3.83
C ASN A 18 -11.84 -3.43 -4.89
N THR A 19 -10.89 -2.58 -5.27
CA THR A 19 -9.97 -2.90 -6.37
C THR A 19 -8.62 -2.32 -6.07
N VAL A 20 -7.57 -3.11 -6.29
CA VAL A 20 -6.19 -2.64 -6.34
C VAL A 20 -5.73 -2.70 -7.78
N ARG A 21 -5.09 -1.63 -8.26
CA ARG A 21 -4.41 -1.58 -9.56
C ARG A 21 -2.95 -1.27 -9.29
N ILE A 22 -2.05 -2.13 -9.77
CA ILE A 22 -0.61 -1.93 -9.69
C ILE A 22 -0.05 -2.19 -11.09
N GLU A 23 0.82 -1.33 -11.59
CA GLU A 23 1.52 -1.55 -12.85
C GLU A 23 2.30 -2.88 -12.77
N ARG A 24 2.29 -3.65 -13.86
CA ARG A 24 2.79 -5.04 -13.86
C ARG A 24 4.23 -5.17 -13.35
N ASP A 25 5.09 -4.22 -13.71
CA ASP A 25 6.50 -4.17 -13.34
C ASP A 25 6.74 -3.52 -11.96
N ALA A 26 5.69 -3.08 -11.29
CA ALA A 26 5.70 -2.50 -9.96
C ALA A 26 5.11 -3.45 -8.90
N VAL A 27 4.74 -4.68 -9.22
CA VAL A 27 4.16 -5.62 -8.23
C VAL A 27 5.25 -6.08 -7.25
N THR A 28 5.11 -5.68 -5.98
CA THR A 28 5.97 -6.11 -4.87
C THR A 28 5.11 -6.42 -3.65
N THR A 29 5.62 -7.22 -2.69
CA THR A 29 4.93 -7.48 -1.41
C THR A 29 4.51 -6.18 -0.74
N PHE A 30 5.45 -5.22 -0.63
CA PHE A 30 5.19 -3.90 -0.05
C PHE A 30 4.00 -3.21 -0.71
N ARG A 31 4.00 -3.07 -2.05
CA ARG A 31 2.95 -2.33 -2.76
C ARG A 31 1.60 -3.04 -2.68
N VAL A 32 1.59 -4.37 -2.79
CA VAL A 32 0.34 -5.12 -2.66
C VAL A 32 -0.23 -4.96 -1.25
N ALA A 33 0.58 -5.15 -0.21
CA ALA A 33 0.15 -4.99 1.17
C ALA A 33 -0.34 -3.56 1.47
N HIS A 34 0.40 -2.55 1.00
CA HIS A 34 0.05 -1.13 1.11
C HIS A 34 -1.32 -0.84 0.48
N GLU A 35 -1.54 -1.22 -0.77
CA GLU A 35 -2.81 -0.94 -1.45
C GLU A 35 -3.99 -1.76 -0.90
N VAL A 36 -3.74 -3.00 -0.48
CA VAL A 36 -4.76 -3.82 0.21
C VAL A 36 -5.15 -3.17 1.55
N THR A 37 -4.19 -2.55 2.24
CA THR A 37 -4.47 -1.78 3.46
C THR A 37 -5.37 -0.59 3.17
N HIS A 38 -5.19 0.11 2.05
CA HIS A 38 -6.13 1.16 1.63
C HIS A 38 -7.54 0.64 1.35
N VAL A 39 -7.69 -0.54 0.75
CA VAL A 39 -9.01 -1.19 0.60
C VAL A 39 -9.64 -1.45 1.98
N TRP A 40 -8.86 -2.00 2.91
CA TRP A 40 -9.31 -2.27 4.28
C TRP A 40 -9.75 -0.99 5.00
N GLN A 41 -8.91 0.05 5.02
CA GLN A 41 -9.22 1.35 5.62
C GLN A 41 -10.53 1.93 5.07
N LYS A 42 -10.74 1.88 3.75
CA LYS A 42 -11.97 2.37 3.08
C LYS A 42 -13.20 1.52 3.39
N ARG A 43 -13.06 0.22 3.59
CA ARG A 43 -14.18 -0.67 3.94
C ARG A 43 -14.62 -0.51 5.38
N HIS A 44 -13.67 -0.33 6.29
CA HIS A 44 -13.92 -0.24 7.72
C HIS A 44 -14.12 1.19 8.22
N TYR A 45 -13.93 2.21 7.37
CA TYR A 45 -13.93 3.62 7.76
C TYR A 45 -12.92 3.91 8.87
N LEU A 46 -11.75 3.26 8.80
CA LEU A 46 -10.71 3.35 9.82
C LEU A 46 -9.55 4.23 9.34
N MET A 47 -9.18 5.19 10.17
CA MET A 47 -7.92 5.93 10.11
C MET A 47 -7.26 5.82 11.49
N PRO A 48 -6.07 5.21 11.60
CA PRO A 48 -5.45 5.05 12.91
C PRO A 48 -4.83 6.37 13.36
N ALA A 49 -5.40 6.95 14.41
CA ALA A 49 -4.95 8.21 15.01
C ALA A 49 -3.47 8.19 15.45
N ALA A 50 -2.92 7.00 15.72
CA ALA A 50 -1.49 6.82 16.02
C ALA A 50 -0.57 7.33 14.89
N PHE A 51 -1.05 7.35 13.64
CA PHE A 51 -0.28 7.82 12.48
C PHE A 51 -0.47 9.31 12.18
N LEU A 52 -1.16 10.08 13.05
CA LEU A 52 -1.25 11.53 12.90
C LEU A 52 0.15 12.16 13.02
N GLY A 53 0.63 12.76 11.92
CA GLY A 53 1.95 13.38 11.84
C GLY A 53 3.11 12.41 11.62
N ALA A 54 2.82 11.11 11.44
CA ALA A 54 3.84 10.13 11.08
C ALA A 54 4.39 10.42 9.66
N PRO A 55 5.71 10.28 9.43
CA PRO A 55 6.28 10.42 8.10
C PRO A 55 5.88 9.23 7.21
N CYS A 56 5.85 9.46 5.90
CA CYS A 56 5.71 8.39 4.94
C CYS A 56 7.10 7.82 4.64
N LEU A 57 7.19 6.51 4.48
CA LEU A 57 8.47 5.83 4.32
C LEU A 57 8.94 5.88 2.86
N ARG A 58 8.00 5.81 1.91
CA ARG A 58 8.32 5.67 0.47
C ARG A 58 7.63 6.66 -0.46
N GLN A 59 6.82 7.57 0.07
CA GLN A 59 6.15 8.63 -0.69
C GLN A 59 6.72 10.03 -0.37
N PRO A 60 6.59 11.01 -1.29
CA PRO A 60 6.95 12.40 -1.01
C PRO A 60 6.11 13.00 0.14
N ASP A 61 6.75 13.79 1.01
CA ASP A 61 6.13 14.36 2.23
C ASP A 61 4.82 15.11 1.98
N TRP A 62 4.67 15.79 0.83
CA TRP A 62 3.47 16.59 0.51
C TRP A 62 2.22 15.74 0.23
N ASN A 63 2.37 14.44 -0.06
CA ASN A 63 1.26 13.51 -0.23
C ASN A 63 1.06 12.62 1.01
N CYS A 64 1.77 12.91 2.11
CA CYS A 64 1.76 12.04 3.28
C CYS A 64 0.56 12.32 4.17
N THR A 65 -0.40 11.38 4.16
CA THR A 65 -1.53 11.36 5.08
C THR A 65 -1.35 10.26 6.12
N PRO A 66 -2.03 10.30 7.28
CA PRO A 66 -2.00 9.20 8.26
C PRO A 66 -2.38 7.85 7.66
N THR A 67 -3.27 7.88 6.66
CA THR A 67 -3.73 6.73 5.88
C THR A 67 -2.60 6.11 5.05
N GLU A 68 -1.79 6.94 4.40
CA GLU A 68 -0.61 6.55 3.61
C GLU A 68 0.51 6.04 4.52
N ALA A 69 0.83 6.77 5.60
CA ALA A 69 1.86 6.37 6.56
C ALA A 69 1.54 5.02 7.21
N HIS A 70 0.27 4.78 7.53
CA HIS A 70 -0.18 3.47 8.03
C HIS A 70 -0.05 2.36 6.98
N ALA A 71 -0.44 2.61 5.72
CA ALA A 71 -0.32 1.63 4.64
C ALA A 71 1.15 1.31 4.33
N ASP A 72 2.06 2.28 4.41
CA ASP A 72 3.50 2.10 4.34
C ASP A 72 4.01 1.19 5.48
N ALA A 73 3.60 1.44 6.73
CA ALA A 73 4.02 0.64 7.88
C ALA A 73 3.53 -0.81 7.77
N VAL A 74 2.29 -1.06 7.33
CA VAL A 74 1.79 -2.41 7.06
C VAL A 74 2.57 -3.07 5.91
N GLY A 75 2.90 -2.30 4.88
CA GLY A 75 3.73 -2.76 3.76
C GLY A 75 5.12 -3.23 4.20
N GLU A 76 5.80 -2.49 5.07
CA GLU A 76 7.08 -2.90 5.64
C GLU A 76 6.93 -4.11 6.55
N ALA A 77 5.91 -4.14 7.41
CA ALA A 77 5.65 -5.28 8.29
C ALA A 77 5.45 -6.58 7.49
N ALA A 78 4.75 -6.50 6.35
CA ALA A 78 4.58 -7.64 5.44
C ALA A 78 5.91 -8.13 4.84
N VAL A 79 6.79 -7.20 4.45
CA VAL A 79 8.13 -7.54 3.93
C VAL A 79 8.97 -8.20 5.02
N LEU A 80 8.99 -7.64 6.23
CA LEU A 80 9.72 -8.20 7.38
C LEU A 80 9.21 -9.58 7.79
N ALA A 81 7.90 -9.82 7.67
CA ALA A 81 7.28 -11.11 7.93
C ALA A 81 7.55 -12.18 6.84
N GLY A 82 8.23 -11.82 5.75
CA GLY A 82 8.52 -12.75 4.64
C GLY A 82 7.30 -13.09 3.79
N CYS A 83 6.30 -12.21 3.74
CA CYS A 83 5.13 -12.38 2.89
C CYS A 83 5.46 -12.18 1.40
N GLY A 84 4.70 -12.87 0.55
CA GLY A 84 4.64 -12.63 -0.88
C GLY A 84 3.34 -11.90 -1.29
N PRO A 85 3.26 -11.38 -2.52
CA PRO A 85 2.02 -10.84 -3.06
C PRO A 85 0.84 -11.84 -3.03
N GLY A 86 1.13 -13.14 -3.14
CA GLY A 86 0.11 -14.19 -3.13
C GLY A 86 -0.62 -14.31 -1.79
N ASP A 87 0.04 -14.04 -0.66
CA ASP A 87 -0.59 -14.06 0.67
C ASP A 87 -1.70 -13.00 0.81
N PHE A 88 -1.64 -11.94 0.00
CA PHE A 88 -2.64 -10.90 -0.09
C PHE A 88 -3.65 -11.13 -1.24
N GLY A 89 -3.61 -12.30 -1.89
CA GLY A 89 -4.49 -12.67 -2.99
C GLY A 89 -4.13 -12.05 -4.34
N TRP A 90 -2.90 -11.57 -4.53
CA TRP A 90 -2.48 -11.06 -5.85
C TRP A 90 -2.48 -12.20 -6.88
N PRO A 91 -3.10 -12.02 -8.06
CA PRO A 91 -3.25 -13.10 -9.02
C PRO A 91 -1.91 -13.55 -9.59
N ASN A 92 -1.76 -14.87 -9.77
CA ASN A 92 -0.56 -15.53 -10.31
C ASN A 92 0.71 -15.35 -9.45
N ALA A 93 0.58 -14.95 -8.19
CA ALA A 93 1.67 -14.95 -7.22
C ALA A 93 1.55 -16.15 -6.28
N GLU A 94 2.69 -16.73 -5.91
CA GLU A 94 2.75 -17.82 -4.95
C GLU A 94 2.42 -17.33 -3.53
N VAL A 95 1.69 -18.14 -2.78
CA VAL A 95 1.35 -17.92 -1.36
C VAL A 95 2.48 -18.49 -0.51
N THR A 96 3.11 -17.68 0.34
CA THR A 96 4.23 -18.14 1.18
C THR A 96 3.75 -18.72 2.52
N GLY A 97 2.51 -18.43 2.92
CA GLY A 97 1.95 -18.86 4.20
C GLY A 97 2.45 -18.02 5.38
N CYS A 98 2.94 -16.80 5.13
CA CYS A 98 3.37 -15.89 6.19
C CYS A 98 2.22 -15.57 7.17
N ALA A 99 2.57 -15.16 8.39
CA ALA A 99 1.60 -14.53 9.27
C ALA A 99 1.36 -13.09 8.79
N LEU A 100 0.20 -12.85 8.17
CA LEU A 100 -0.17 -11.53 7.68
C LEU A 100 -0.19 -10.50 8.82
N PRO A 101 0.40 -9.31 8.63
CA PRO A 101 0.33 -8.25 9.64
C PRO A 101 -1.13 -7.84 9.87
N ASN A 102 -1.57 -7.83 11.14
CA ASN A 102 -2.86 -7.26 11.51
C ASN A 102 -2.77 -5.72 11.43
N PRO A 103 -3.52 -5.03 10.55
CA PRO A 103 -3.43 -3.57 10.42
C PRO A 103 -3.78 -2.83 11.72
N LEU A 104 -4.52 -3.44 12.65
CA LEU A 104 -4.85 -2.82 13.95
C LEU A 104 -3.71 -2.88 14.96
N GLU A 105 -2.72 -3.75 14.74
CA GLU A 105 -1.57 -3.96 15.64
C GLU A 105 -0.29 -3.30 15.09
N VAL A 106 -0.33 -2.73 13.89
CA VAL A 106 0.79 -1.98 13.31
C VAL A 106 0.81 -0.58 13.91
N HIS A 107 1.99 -0.16 14.36
CA HIS A 107 2.26 1.12 14.98
C HIS A 107 3.39 1.83 14.22
N PRO A 108 3.44 3.17 14.24
CA PRO A 108 4.50 3.95 13.58
C PRO A 108 5.88 3.77 14.20
#